data_AF-A0A397I063-F1
#
_entry.id   AF-A0A397I063-F1
#
_cell.length_a   1.000
_cell.length_b   1.000
_cell.length_c   1.000
_cell.angle_alpha   90.00
_cell.angle_beta   90.00
_cell.angle_gamma   90.00
#
_symmetry.space_group_name_H-M   'P 1'
#
loop_
_entity.id
_entity.type
_entity.pdbx_description
1 polymer ?
#
loop_
_entity_poly.entity_id
_entity_poly.type
_entity_poly.pdbx_seq_one_letter_code
_entity_poly.pdbx_strand_id
1 'polypeptide(L)'
;MSEESQPITLEAFAEAIKELPLSAVYAKVSEIRNSLAHLRRSNSELRAFIDESCESESDKRELEGYIAENEGVITTMNERIGFLKTEIENRGESWIEEEVEADNKGDGDQASASLSSQPIVNGTVGDERPRAHQDATGRPEDTHTNEEEGVYL
;
A
#
# COMPACT_ATOMS: atom_id res chain seq x y z
N MET A 1 5.48 -26.31 16.17
CA MET A 1 4.76 -25.05 16.43
C MET A 1 3.80 -24.83 15.26
N SER A 2 2.63 -25.49 15.27
CA SER A 2 1.82 -25.64 14.05
C SER A 2 0.30 -25.78 14.28
N GLU A 3 -0.22 -25.47 15.47
CA GLU A 3 -1.67 -25.61 15.77
C GLU A 3 -2.37 -24.31 16.22
N GLU A 4 -1.68 -23.16 16.25
CA GLU A 4 -2.21 -21.90 16.84
C GLU A 4 -2.61 -20.80 15.85
N SER A 5 -2.90 -21.12 14.59
CA SER A 5 -3.45 -20.12 13.66
C SER A 5 -4.60 -20.71 12.86
N GLN A 6 -5.63 -21.22 13.55
CA GLN A 6 -6.92 -21.41 12.89
C GLN A 6 -7.43 -20.04 12.43
N PRO A 7 -7.78 -19.87 11.14
CA PRO A 7 -8.38 -18.64 10.68
C PRO A 7 -9.64 -18.34 11.50
N ILE A 8 -9.73 -17.12 12.04
CA ILE A 8 -10.96 -16.66 12.70
C ILE A 8 -12.13 -16.72 11.70
N THR A 9 -13.24 -17.33 12.11
CA THR A 9 -14.44 -17.41 11.28
C THR A 9 -14.99 -16.02 11.02
N LEU A 10 -15.76 -15.88 9.93
CA LEU A 10 -16.40 -14.61 9.61
C LEU A 10 -17.38 -14.17 10.68
N GLU A 11 -18.13 -15.09 11.31
CA GLU A 11 -19.05 -14.72 12.39
C GLU A 11 -18.29 -14.21 13.62
N ALA A 12 -17.22 -14.90 14.02
CA ALA A 12 -16.40 -14.48 15.15
C ALA A 12 -15.74 -13.11 14.89
N PHE A 13 -15.31 -12.85 13.65
CA PHE A 13 -14.81 -11.54 13.25
C PHE A 13 -15.90 -10.45 13.35
N ALA A 14 -17.10 -10.72 12.83
CA ALA A 14 -18.22 -9.77 12.86
C ALA A 14 -18.70 -9.44 14.28
N GLU A 15 -18.65 -10.40 15.21
CA GLU A 15 -18.92 -10.13 16.63
C GLU A 15 -17.80 -9.31 17.28
N ALA A 16 -16.53 -9.67 17.03
CA ALA A 16 -15.39 -9.00 17.65
C ALA A 16 -15.29 -7.51 17.28
N ILE A 17 -15.60 -7.13 16.04
CA ILE A 17 -15.48 -5.73 15.60
C ILE A 17 -16.45 -4.78 16.32
N LYS A 18 -17.56 -5.28 16.88
CA LYS A 18 -18.53 -4.47 17.64
C LYS A 18 -17.95 -3.92 18.94
N GLU A 19 -16.98 -4.63 19.53
CA GLU A 19 -16.34 -4.24 20.79
C GLU A 19 -15.13 -3.30 20.57
N LEU A 20 -14.69 -3.12 19.33
CA LEU A 20 -13.52 -2.29 19.02
C LEU A 20 -13.87 -0.79 18.99
N PRO A 21 -12.96 0.10 19.44
CA PRO A 21 -13.13 1.53 19.20
C PRO A 21 -13.07 1.85 17.70
N LEU A 22 -13.76 2.91 17.27
CA LEU A 22 -13.90 3.27 15.85
C LEU A 22 -12.54 3.44 15.14
N SER A 23 -11.53 3.99 15.82
CA SER A 23 -10.17 4.10 15.30
C SER A 23 -9.53 2.75 14.97
N ALA A 24 -9.77 1.72 15.80
CA ALA A 24 -9.28 0.38 15.54
C ALA A 24 -10.02 -0.29 14.37
N VAL A 25 -11.31 0.00 14.18
CA VAL A 25 -12.09 -0.46 13.02
C VAL A 25 -11.49 0.10 11.73
N TYR A 26 -11.21 1.41 11.67
CA TYR A 26 -10.54 2.02 10.51
C TYR A 26 -9.11 1.49 10.30
N ALA A 27 -8.33 1.32 11.38
CA ALA A 27 -7.01 0.71 11.28
C ALA A 27 -7.09 -0.70 10.66
N LYS A 28 -8.13 -1.47 11.00
CA LYS A 28 -8.36 -2.80 10.42
C LYS A 28 -8.74 -2.74 8.95
N VAL A 29 -9.50 -1.73 8.52
CA VAL A 29 -9.76 -1.48 7.10
C VAL A 29 -8.44 -1.26 6.34
N SER A 30 -7.57 -0.39 6.85
CA SER A 30 -6.28 -0.10 6.21
C SER A 30 -5.37 -1.33 6.15
N GLU A 31 -5.30 -2.13 7.23
CA GLU A 31 -4.54 -3.37 7.29
C GLU A 31 -5.00 -4.39 6.22
N ILE A 32 -6.33 -4.58 6.11
CA ILE A 32 -6.89 -5.53 5.13
C ILE A 32 -6.71 -5.01 3.70
N ARG A 33 -6.90 -3.70 3.46
CA ARG A 33 -6.64 -3.11 2.12
C ARG A 33 -5.19 -3.28 1.69
N ASN A 34 -4.24 -3.07 2.61
CA ASN A 34 -2.83 -3.30 2.32
C ASN A 34 -2.57 -4.78 1.98
N SER A 35 -3.13 -5.70 2.77
CA SER A 35 -3.03 -7.14 2.52
C SER A 35 -3.60 -7.54 1.15
N LEU A 36 -4.77 -7.00 0.79
CA LEU A 36 -5.38 -7.19 -0.53
C LEU A 36 -4.50 -6.67 -1.67
N ALA A 37 -3.89 -5.49 -1.50
CA ALA A 37 -2.97 -4.93 -2.50
C ALA A 37 -1.76 -5.84 -2.71
N HIS A 38 -1.18 -6.37 -1.63
CA HIS A 38 -0.06 -7.31 -1.71
C HIS A 38 -0.45 -8.64 -2.38
N LEU A 39 -1.61 -9.22 -2.02
CA LEU A 39 -2.08 -10.47 -2.64
C LEU A 39 -2.35 -10.31 -4.14
N ARG A 40 -3.02 -9.21 -4.53
CA ARG A 40 -3.30 -8.92 -5.95
C ARG A 40 -2.01 -8.73 -6.74
N ARG A 41 -1.05 -7.98 -6.20
CA ARG A 41 0.26 -7.80 -6.81
C ARG A 41 0.98 -9.14 -6.99
N SER A 42 1.05 -9.95 -5.93
CA SER A 42 1.65 -11.28 -5.96
C SER A 42 1.00 -12.17 -7.02
N ASN A 43 -0.34 -12.21 -7.09
CA ASN A 43 -1.06 -12.97 -8.11
C ASN A 43 -0.75 -12.48 -9.53
N SER A 44 -0.66 -11.16 -9.75
CA SER A 44 -0.26 -10.61 -11.05
C SER A 44 1.17 -10.99 -11.44
N GLU A 45 2.11 -10.93 -10.49
CA GLU A 45 3.50 -11.33 -10.71
C GLU A 45 3.62 -12.84 -11.02
N LEU A 46 2.87 -13.69 -10.30
CA LEU A 46 2.81 -15.13 -10.56
C LEU A 46 2.21 -15.45 -11.93
N ARG A 47 1.14 -14.76 -12.34
CA ARG A 47 0.55 -14.93 -13.67
C ARG A 47 1.53 -14.54 -14.78
N ALA A 48 2.20 -13.39 -14.64
CA ALA A 48 3.23 -12.97 -15.59
C ALA A 48 4.37 -13.99 -15.69
N PHE A 49 4.83 -14.54 -14.56
CA PHE A 49 5.85 -15.58 -14.55
C PHE A 49 5.40 -16.87 -15.25
N ILE A 50 4.15 -17.30 -15.01
CA ILE A 50 3.56 -18.47 -15.69
C ILE A 50 3.56 -18.26 -17.21
N ASP A 51 3.15 -17.07 -17.66
CA ASP A 51 2.98 -16.78 -19.09
C ASP A 51 4.32 -16.58 -19.83
N GLU A 52 5.32 -16.00 -19.15
CA GLU A 52 6.57 -15.58 -19.78
C GLU A 52 7.75 -16.54 -19.56
N SER A 53 7.77 -17.26 -18.44
CA SER A 53 8.98 -17.95 -17.95
C SER A 53 8.78 -19.43 -17.60
N CYS A 54 7.55 -19.92 -17.51
CA CYS A 54 7.28 -21.29 -17.10
C CYS A 54 7.26 -22.25 -18.30
N GLU A 55 8.24 -23.17 -18.37
CA GLU A 55 8.34 -24.17 -19.45
C GLU A 55 7.71 -25.52 -19.10
N SER A 56 7.48 -25.78 -17.81
CA SER A 56 6.96 -27.05 -17.30
C SER A 56 5.48 -26.96 -16.94
N GLU A 57 4.66 -27.83 -17.52
CA GLU A 57 3.23 -27.93 -17.19
C GLU A 57 2.98 -28.32 -15.72
N SER A 58 3.90 -29.05 -15.09
CA SER A 58 3.78 -29.38 -13.65
C SER A 58 3.90 -28.13 -12.79
N ASP A 59 4.88 -27.28 -13.11
CA ASP A 59 5.23 -26.11 -12.31
C ASP A 59 4.18 -25.04 -12.53
N LYS A 60 3.69 -24.89 -13.76
CA LYS A 60 2.54 -24.05 -14.08
C LYS A 60 1.33 -24.43 -13.23
N ARG A 61 0.97 -25.71 -13.18
CA ARG A 61 -0.19 -26.17 -12.40
C ARG A 61 -0.02 -25.92 -10.90
N GLU A 62 1.20 -26.03 -10.39
CA GLU A 62 1.49 -25.72 -8.98
C GLU A 62 1.32 -24.22 -8.69
N LEU A 63 1.89 -23.35 -9.53
CA LEU A 63 1.77 -21.89 -9.39
C LEU A 63 0.32 -21.41 -9.53
N GLU A 64 -0.45 -22.00 -10.45
CA GLU A 64 -1.89 -21.77 -10.56
C GLU A 64 -2.64 -22.17 -9.27
N GLY A 65 -2.18 -23.23 -8.59
CA GLY A 65 -2.68 -23.63 -7.28
C GLY A 65 -2.47 -22.56 -6.21
N TYR A 66 -1.27 -21.98 -6.13
CA TYR A 66 -0.99 -20.89 -5.20
C TYR A 66 -1.83 -19.63 -5.50
N ILE A 67 -2.02 -19.30 -6.78
CA ILE A 67 -2.92 -18.20 -7.17
C ILE A 67 -4.34 -18.50 -6.69
N ALA A 68 -4.85 -19.71 -6.92
CA ALA A 68 -6.21 -20.09 -6.50
C ALA A 68 -6.41 -20.02 -4.98
N GLU A 69 -5.42 -20.44 -4.20
CA GLU A 69 -5.43 -20.30 -2.74
C GLU A 69 -5.47 -18.83 -2.32
N ASN A 70 -4.62 -17.98 -2.91
CA ASN A 70 -4.60 -16.55 -2.66
C ASN A 70 -5.94 -15.87 -3.02
N GLU A 71 -6.59 -16.27 -4.13
CA GLU A 71 -7.93 -15.75 -4.48
C GLU A 71 -9.00 -16.12 -3.44
N GLY A 72 -8.87 -17.30 -2.80
CA GLY A 72 -9.68 -17.67 -1.64
C GLY A 72 -9.47 -16.71 -0.46
N VAL A 73 -8.22 -16.38 -0.15
CA VAL A 73 -7.88 -15.39 0.90
C VAL A 73 -8.41 -13.99 0.55
N ILE A 74 -8.26 -13.56 -0.70
CA ILE A 74 -8.80 -12.29 -1.21
C ILE A 74 -10.31 -12.24 -1.00
N THR A 75 -11.02 -13.33 -1.31
CA THR A 75 -12.48 -13.41 -1.11
C THR A 75 -12.86 -13.17 0.35
N THR A 76 -12.24 -13.91 1.28
CA THR A 76 -12.48 -13.74 2.73
C THR A 76 -12.10 -12.35 3.23
N MET A 77 -11.02 -11.74 2.72
CA MET A 77 -10.65 -10.37 3.07
C MET A 77 -11.68 -9.34 2.60
N ASN A 78 -12.26 -9.50 1.41
CA ASN A 78 -13.33 -8.62 0.94
C ASN A 78 -14.62 -8.77 1.78
N GLU A 79 -14.97 -9.98 2.20
CA GLU A 79 -16.09 -10.20 3.12
C GLU A 79 -15.87 -9.48 4.46
N ARG A 80 -14.64 -9.53 4.99
CA ARG A 80 -14.27 -8.77 6.20
C ARG A 80 -14.37 -7.26 6.01
N ILE A 81 -13.99 -6.72 4.84
CA ILE A 81 -14.23 -5.31 4.50
C ILE A 81 -15.72 -4.99 4.51
N GLY A 82 -16.56 -5.90 4.00
CA GLY A 82 -18.02 -5.77 4.06
C GLY A 82 -18.52 -5.60 5.50
N PHE A 83 -18.09 -6.46 6.43
CA PHE A 83 -18.46 -6.34 7.84
C PHE A 83 -17.96 -5.04 8.48
N LEU A 84 -16.72 -4.62 8.19
CA LEU A 84 -16.18 -3.36 8.70
C LEU A 84 -16.95 -2.16 8.19
N LYS A 85 -17.36 -2.16 6.90
CA LYS A 85 -18.21 -1.13 6.32
C LYS A 85 -19.55 -1.04 7.03
N THR A 86 -20.25 -2.16 7.17
CA THR A 86 -21.53 -2.21 7.89
C THR A 86 -21.40 -1.71 9.32
N GLU A 87 -20.31 -2.06 10.01
CA GLU A 87 -20.08 -1.61 11.39
C GLU A 87 -19.83 -0.10 11.49
N ILE A 88 -19.07 0.48 10.55
CA ILE A 88 -18.86 1.93 10.47
C ILE A 88 -20.19 2.65 10.24
N GLU A 89 -21.00 2.17 9.31
CA GLU A 89 -22.32 2.73 9.00
C GLU A 89 -23.31 2.59 10.18
N ASN A 90 -23.27 1.46 10.90
CA ASN A 90 -24.07 1.25 12.11
C ASN A 90 -23.75 2.25 13.23
N ARG A 91 -22.52 2.77 13.26
CA ARG A 91 -22.09 3.81 14.21
C ARG A 91 -22.44 5.23 13.76
N GLY A 92 -23.08 5.37 12.59
CA GLY A 92 -23.50 6.66 12.02
C GLY A 92 -22.42 7.39 11.24
N GLU A 93 -21.30 6.73 10.95
CA GLU A 93 -20.19 7.29 10.19
C GLU A 93 -20.31 6.91 8.71
N SER A 94 -19.86 7.79 7.81
CA SER A 94 -19.86 7.51 6.38
C SER A 94 -18.67 6.63 6.00
N TRP A 95 -18.91 5.56 5.23
CA TRP A 95 -17.84 4.81 4.60
C TRP A 95 -17.07 5.68 3.60
N ILE A 96 -15.77 5.79 3.79
CA ILE A 96 -14.88 6.46 2.84
C ILE A 96 -14.35 5.39 1.88
N GLU A 97 -14.87 5.44 0.66
CA GLU A 97 -14.34 4.67 -0.46
C GLU A 97 -13.04 5.34 -0.88
N GLU A 98 -11.94 4.65 -0.61
CA GLU A 98 -10.64 5.07 -1.10
C GLU A 98 -10.59 4.56 -2.54
N GLU A 99 -10.53 5.48 -3.51
CA GLU A 99 -10.27 5.15 -4.91
C GLU A 99 -8.91 4.46 -4.96
N VAL A 100 -8.93 3.14 -4.82
CA VAL A 100 -7.87 2.30 -5.35
C VAL A 100 -7.95 2.52 -6.85
N GLU A 101 -7.04 3.34 -7.37
CA GLU A 101 -6.68 3.34 -8.78
C GLU A 101 -6.28 1.90 -9.12
N ALA A 102 -7.28 1.09 -9.47
CA ALA A 102 -7.07 -0.11 -10.21
C ALA A 102 -6.36 0.36 -11.47
N ASP A 103 -5.17 -0.18 -11.71
CA ASP A 103 -4.37 0.00 -12.92
C ASP A 103 -5.10 -0.66 -14.11
N ASN A 104 -6.34 -0.21 -14.35
CA ASN A 104 -7.22 -0.62 -15.40
C ASN A 104 -6.83 0.22 -16.62
N LYS A 105 -5.69 -0.13 -17.21
CA LYS A 105 -5.37 0.27 -18.59
C LYS A 105 -6.23 -0.57 -19.54
N GLY A 106 -7.55 -0.38 -19.44
CA GLY A 106 -8.56 -0.80 -20.38
C GLY A 106 -9.03 0.42 -21.15
N ASP A 107 -8.59 0.51 -22.39
CA ASP A 107 -8.89 1.55 -23.38
C ASP A 107 -10.39 1.86 -23.51
N GLY A 108 -10.73 3.15 -23.48
CA GLY A 108 -11.88 3.76 -24.15
C GLY A 108 -13.28 3.57 -23.56
N ASP A 109 -13.81 4.57 -22.84
CA ASP A 109 -14.84 5.48 -23.38
C ASP A 109 -15.22 6.55 -22.34
N GLN A 110 -15.38 7.78 -22.82
CA GLN A 110 -15.68 8.95 -22.01
C GLN A 110 -17.17 9.09 -21.71
N ALA A 111 -17.54 9.24 -20.44
CA ALA A 111 -18.76 9.94 -20.07
C ALA A 111 -18.68 10.54 -18.65
N SER A 112 -18.26 11.80 -18.60
CA SER A 112 -18.79 12.87 -17.76
C SER A 112 -19.22 12.56 -16.32
N ALA A 113 -18.35 12.92 -15.36
CA ALA A 113 -18.78 13.41 -14.06
C ALA A 113 -18.06 14.73 -13.75
N SER A 114 -18.78 15.83 -13.99
CA SER A 114 -18.36 17.17 -13.61
C SER A 114 -18.54 17.33 -12.10
N LEU A 115 -17.44 17.21 -11.35
CA LEU A 115 -17.39 17.62 -9.94
C LEU A 115 -16.35 18.72 -9.82
N SER A 116 -16.86 19.91 -9.51
CA SER A 116 -16.11 21.15 -9.36
C SER A 116 -15.21 21.11 -8.13
N SER A 117 -14.01 20.59 -8.27
CA SER A 117 -12.90 20.82 -7.34
C SER A 117 -12.23 22.14 -7.66
N GLN A 118 -12.54 23.16 -6.87
CA GLN A 118 -11.81 24.43 -6.86
C GLN A 118 -10.35 24.17 -6.47
N PRO A 119 -9.35 24.68 -7.21
CA PRO A 119 -7.95 24.56 -6.81
C PRO A 119 -7.66 25.54 -5.67
N ILE A 120 -7.24 25.01 -4.50
CA ILE A 120 -6.67 25.83 -3.43
C ILE A 120 -5.24 26.19 -3.87
N VAL A 121 -5.09 27.37 -4.45
CA VAL A 121 -3.80 27.96 -4.78
C VAL A 121 -3.17 28.55 -3.51
N ASN A 122 -2.11 27.95 -2.99
CA ASN A 122 -1.30 28.60 -1.95
C ASN A 122 -0.19 29.41 -2.62
N GLY A 123 -0.47 30.69 -2.86
CA GLY A 123 0.46 31.66 -3.44
C GLY A 123 1.24 32.44 -2.38
N THR A 124 2.56 32.27 -2.41
CA THR A 124 3.61 33.31 -2.32
C THR A 124 3.69 34.26 -1.13
N VAL A 125 4.78 34.11 -0.37
CA VAL A 125 5.65 35.19 0.14
C VAL A 125 7.05 34.57 0.25
N GLY A 126 8.14 35.02 -0.37
CA GLY A 126 8.50 36.38 -0.74
C GLY A 126 9.40 36.95 0.35
N ASP A 127 10.72 36.86 0.14
CA ASP A 127 11.79 37.63 0.82
C ASP A 127 12.11 37.18 2.28
N GLU A 128 13.33 37.10 2.81
CA GLU A 128 14.60 37.78 2.55
C GLU A 128 15.78 36.87 2.99
N ARG A 129 16.87 36.87 2.23
CA ARG A 129 18.18 36.38 2.68
C ARG A 129 18.94 37.53 3.36
N PRO A 130 19.41 37.39 4.60
CA PRO A 130 20.59 38.13 5.04
C PRO A 130 21.81 37.24 4.86
N ARG A 131 22.48 37.35 3.70
CA ARG A 131 23.88 36.93 3.58
C ARG A 131 24.75 37.99 4.24
N ALA A 132 25.17 37.73 5.46
CA ALA A 132 26.16 38.53 6.15
C ALA A 132 27.50 38.50 5.40
N HIS A 133 27.97 39.70 5.06
CA HIS A 133 29.33 39.96 4.59
C HIS A 133 30.31 39.80 5.76
N GLN A 134 31.29 38.93 5.56
CA GLN A 134 32.73 39.14 5.81
C GLN A 134 33.14 39.87 7.10
N ASP A 135 33.80 39.15 7.99
CA ASP A 135 35.07 39.66 8.50
C ASP A 135 36.11 38.52 8.54
N ALA A 136 37.31 38.88 8.15
CA ALA A 136 38.43 38.01 7.83
C ALA A 136 39.39 37.95 9.01
N THR A 137 39.91 36.76 9.35
CA THR A 137 41.31 36.61 9.78
C THR A 137 41.75 35.14 9.75
N GLY A 138 42.71 34.80 8.89
CA GLY A 138 43.75 33.81 9.20
C GLY A 138 43.61 32.36 8.70
N ARG A 139 43.87 32.11 7.41
CA ARG A 139 44.76 30.99 6.97
C ARG A 139 46.22 31.50 7.06
N PRO A 140 47.28 30.68 6.96
CA PRO A 140 47.40 29.30 6.44
C PRO A 140 48.19 28.39 7.43
N GLU A 141 48.60 27.15 7.23
CA GLU A 141 48.55 26.05 6.25
C GLU A 141 49.14 24.85 7.03
N ASP A 142 48.74 23.61 6.75
CA ASP A 142 49.72 22.56 6.43
C ASP A 142 49.05 21.24 5.99
N THR A 143 49.36 20.88 4.75
CA THR A 143 49.59 19.54 4.13
C THR A 143 48.54 18.41 4.30
N HIS A 144 47.86 17.97 3.22
CA HIS A 144 48.26 16.88 2.27
C HIS A 144 48.65 15.58 3.02
N THR A 145 48.04 14.39 2.82
CA THR A 145 47.63 13.71 1.58
C THR A 145 46.58 12.60 1.84
N ASN A 146 45.82 12.34 0.78
CA ASN A 146 44.88 11.26 0.52
C ASN A 146 45.56 9.87 0.45
N GLU A 147 44.72 8.83 0.34
CA GLU A 147 44.99 7.46 -0.14
C GLU A 147 45.22 6.40 0.96
N GLU A 148 44.19 5.57 1.22
CA GLU A 148 44.33 4.13 1.01
C GLU A 148 42.97 3.41 0.93
N GLU A 149 42.90 2.60 -0.11
CA GLU A 149 41.82 1.80 -0.67
C GLU A 149 41.75 0.43 0.03
N GLY A 150 40.55 -0.12 0.24
CA GLY A 150 40.41 -1.44 0.87
C GLY A 150 39.09 -2.12 0.51
N VAL A 151 39.07 -2.78 -0.64
CA VAL A 151 38.06 -3.78 -1.01
C VAL A 151 38.51 -5.14 -0.48
N TYR A 152 37.68 -5.81 0.32
CA TYR A 152 37.85 -7.24 0.63
C TYR A 152 36.69 -8.05 0.08
N LEU A 153 37.07 -9.13 -0.61
CA LEU A 153 36.30 -10.10 -1.38
C LEU A 153 35.21 -10.82 -0.56
#